data_AF-A0A6L2Q3M7-F1
#
_entry.id   AF-A0A6L2Q3M7-F1
#
_cell.length_a   1.000
_cell.length_b   1.000
_cell.length_c   1.000
_cell.angle_alpha   90.00
_cell.angle_beta   90.00
_cell.angle_gamma   90.00
#
_symmetry.space_group_name_H-M   'P 1'
#
loop_
_entity.id
_entity.type
_entity.pdbx_description
1 polymer ?
#
loop_
_entity_poly.entity_id
_entity_poly.type
_entity_poly.pdbx_seq_one_letter_code
_entity_poly.pdbx_strand_id
1 'polypeptide(L)'
;MKKHWTGQKLASSKMACQYWKVTSSCTEDMIYIEAKLTSVPDVVCAELHAIRKRIVSSQRNNGPMDHDEQSSESSPTHVSPSGIMLLLTTKSLSDDLKKVKNGEMDIEKICLGCMSSNTELAGQHPFFKGSLCKTCMEKLKENVFAFGDDGIHIYCAICSNPGDVFICSKPECSKVYCHHCIDLLAGDGAVKWIDDKEPWLCFLCDDALPSVCGLIKPRPDWMNCQKVSALFSVNEVTSPVPPPSRPKSALRVLSLFDGISTGMVVLKMLGIKVEKYYASEVDKDAINVSRLNHGGMIEHIGAIETLNEGKLSALGPIDLLLGGSPCADLSLANPARKGLYDTSGSGSLFFEFYRVLKTLQMTRDNCIYWMFENTAAMPHRIRDDITRFMGIDPVLIDASWFSAQHRARLFWGNVPGLGKTMIPEVNIKLQDCLLPGMNRRAVVEKIRTVTTNTNSLRQGKNMAFPVTMNGNADTLWMTELETIFGFPVHYTDAGNMSISKRQQLLGKAWSVHAVKHILQSLKLYFECELM
;
A
#
# COMPACT_ATOMS: atom_id res chain seq x y z
N MET A 1 19.24 74.38 -25.78
CA MET A 1 20.37 74.61 -24.86
C MET A 1 20.88 73.26 -24.34
N LYS A 2 22.21 73.07 -24.30
CA LYS A 2 22.99 71.97 -23.69
C LYS A 2 22.40 71.54 -22.30
N LYS A 3 22.42 70.27 -21.82
CA LYS A 3 23.54 69.36 -21.48
C LYS A 3 22.97 68.01 -20.94
N HIS A 4 23.46 66.85 -21.40
CA HIS A 4 24.22 65.80 -20.68
C HIS A 4 23.49 64.72 -19.84
N TRP A 5 24.03 63.50 -19.97
CA TRP A 5 23.64 62.17 -19.48
C TRP A 5 24.27 61.82 -18.11
N THR A 6 23.60 60.98 -17.30
CA THR A 6 24.11 59.85 -16.44
C THR A 6 22.87 59.21 -15.76
N GLY A 7 22.70 57.92 -15.45
CA GLY A 7 23.41 56.65 -15.65
C GLY A 7 22.44 55.49 -15.28
N GLN A 8 22.78 54.27 -15.66
CA GLN A 8 21.98 53.03 -15.57
C GLN A 8 21.56 52.56 -14.16
N LYS A 9 20.44 51.83 -14.07
CA LYS A 9 20.41 50.44 -13.56
C LYS A 9 19.09 49.73 -13.90
N LEU A 10 19.21 48.52 -14.47
CA LEU A 10 18.12 47.56 -14.68
C LEU A 10 17.53 47.06 -13.35
N ALA A 11 16.21 46.88 -13.29
CA ALA A 11 15.58 45.92 -12.39
C ALA A 11 14.29 45.35 -13.01
N SER A 12 14.28 44.02 -13.09
CA SER A 12 13.26 43.04 -13.45
C SER A 12 11.77 43.44 -13.34
N SER A 13 11.03 43.20 -14.42
CA SER A 13 9.57 43.13 -14.45
C SER A 13 9.07 41.78 -13.90
N LYS A 14 8.37 41.80 -12.77
CA LYS A 14 7.48 40.70 -12.34
C LYS A 14 6.19 40.78 -13.17
N MET A 15 5.93 39.78 -14.04
CA MET A 15 4.60 39.57 -14.60
C MET A 15 3.78 38.72 -13.63
N ALA A 16 2.68 39.28 -13.15
CA ALA A 16 1.68 38.62 -12.33
C ALA A 16 0.85 37.65 -13.18
N CYS A 17 0.65 36.42 -12.70
CA CYS A 17 -0.27 35.46 -13.30
C CYS A 17 -1.63 35.61 -12.61
N GLN A 18 -2.63 36.03 -13.39
CA GLN A 18 -4.03 36.18 -12.98
C GLN A 18 -4.69 34.80 -12.79
N TYR A 19 -5.36 34.58 -11.67
CA TYR A 19 -6.23 33.41 -11.44
C TYR A 19 -7.71 33.80 -11.62
N TRP A 20 -8.44 32.90 -12.28
CA TRP A 20 -9.85 33.01 -12.61
C TRP A 20 -10.74 32.89 -11.36
N LYS A 21 -11.68 33.83 -11.21
CA LYS A 21 -12.77 33.79 -10.23
C LYS A 21 -13.89 32.89 -10.74
N VAL A 22 -14.21 31.82 -10.02
CA VAL A 22 -15.49 31.13 -10.13
C VAL A 22 -16.42 31.73 -9.08
N THR A 23 -17.51 32.36 -9.52
CA THR A 23 -18.57 32.88 -8.66
C THR A 23 -19.68 31.83 -8.55
N SER A 24 -19.97 31.38 -7.34
CA SER A 24 -21.30 30.83 -7.00
C SER A 24 -21.68 31.30 -5.60
N SER A 25 -22.79 32.03 -5.55
CA SER A 25 -23.47 32.58 -4.38
C SER A 25 -24.07 31.50 -3.50
N CYS A 26 -23.78 31.52 -2.20
CA CYS A 26 -24.70 31.14 -1.14
C CYS A 26 -24.29 31.84 0.16
N THR A 27 -25.30 32.30 0.88
CA THR A 27 -25.29 33.29 1.95
C THR A 27 -24.86 32.75 3.32
N GLU A 28 -24.14 33.62 4.04
CA GLU A 28 -24.10 33.86 5.50
C GLU A 28 -23.78 32.70 6.46
N ASP A 29 -22.57 32.80 7.03
CA ASP A 29 -22.24 32.84 8.46
C ASP A 29 -21.07 31.92 8.81
N MET A 30 -19.84 32.44 8.76
CA MET A 30 -18.75 31.93 9.59
C MET A 30 -17.65 32.98 9.80
N ILE A 31 -17.30 33.11 11.08
CA ILE A 31 -16.35 34.01 11.72
C ILE A 31 -14.97 33.99 11.03
N TYR A 32 -14.51 35.18 10.63
CA TYR A 32 -13.15 35.42 10.15
C TYR A 32 -12.12 35.23 11.27
N ILE A 33 -11.16 34.33 11.08
CA ILE A 33 -9.84 34.42 11.70
C ILE A 33 -8.85 34.76 10.58
N GLU A 34 -8.40 36.01 10.53
CA GLU A 34 -7.27 36.43 9.71
C GLU A 34 -5.98 35.76 10.24
N ALA A 35 -5.56 34.67 9.61
CA ALA A 35 -4.20 34.16 9.77
C ALA A 35 -3.26 35.02 8.92
N LYS A 36 -2.59 35.99 9.56
CA LYS A 36 -1.41 36.66 8.99
C LYS A 36 -0.38 35.59 8.60
N LEU A 37 0.14 35.70 7.38
CA LEU A 37 1.29 34.98 6.85
C LEU A 37 2.51 35.14 7.78
N THR A 38 2.66 34.20 8.71
CA THR A 38 3.95 33.86 9.32
C THR A 38 4.53 32.66 8.57
N SER A 39 5.84 32.68 8.37
CA SER A 39 6.61 31.67 7.64
C SER A 39 6.27 30.25 8.10
N VAL A 40 5.73 29.45 7.17
CA VAL A 40 5.30 28.05 7.34
C VAL A 40 6.36 27.09 7.93
N PRO A 41 7.70 27.31 7.84
CA PRO A 41 8.68 26.46 8.52
C PRO A 41 8.49 26.39 10.04
N ASP A 42 8.18 27.53 10.68
CA ASP A 42 8.05 27.59 12.14
C ASP A 42 6.78 26.88 12.62
N VAL A 43 5.70 26.91 11.83
CA VAL A 43 4.43 26.28 12.18
C VAL A 43 4.53 24.76 12.09
N VAL A 44 5.16 24.22 11.04
CA VAL A 44 5.33 22.76 10.87
C VAL A 44 6.35 22.20 11.88
N CYS A 45 7.46 22.91 12.10
CA CYS A 45 8.42 22.54 13.14
C CYS A 45 7.84 22.69 14.55
N ALA A 46 6.97 23.68 14.79
CA ALA A 46 6.28 23.87 16.06
C ALA A 46 5.17 22.82 16.27
N GLU A 47 4.42 22.42 15.25
CA GLU A 47 3.41 21.35 15.35
C GLU A 47 4.08 20.00 15.62
N LEU A 48 5.16 19.67 14.91
CA LEU A 48 5.95 18.45 15.17
C LEU A 48 6.63 18.50 16.55
N HIS A 49 7.16 19.65 16.99
CA HIS A 49 7.67 19.82 18.36
C HIS A 49 6.58 19.79 19.43
N ALA A 50 5.38 20.30 19.14
CA ALA A 50 4.24 20.28 20.06
C ALA A 50 3.68 18.87 20.21
N ILE A 51 3.62 18.09 19.13
CA ILE A 51 3.30 16.66 19.15
C ILE A 51 4.36 15.92 19.99
N ARG A 52 5.66 16.14 19.73
CA ARG A 52 6.76 15.54 20.52
C ARG A 52 6.70 15.93 22.01
N LYS A 53 6.41 17.21 22.33
CA LYS A 53 6.29 17.69 23.72
C LYS A 53 5.07 17.12 24.46
N ARG A 54 3.91 17.03 23.80
CA ARG A 54 2.69 16.42 24.39
C ARG A 54 2.88 14.95 24.74
N ILE A 55 3.69 14.23 23.96
CA ILE A 55 4.02 12.82 24.16
C ILE A 55 5.02 12.63 25.32
N VAL A 56 6.05 13.48 25.42
CA VAL A 56 7.00 13.43 26.55
C VAL A 56 6.33 13.80 27.89
N SER A 57 5.33 14.68 27.88
CA SER A 57 4.55 14.99 29.10
C SER A 57 3.65 13.83 29.55
N SER A 58 3.18 12.97 28.64
CA SER A 58 2.37 11.80 29.04
C SER A 58 3.24 10.67 29.63
N GLN A 59 4.52 10.59 29.27
CA GLN A 59 5.46 9.60 29.81
C GLN A 59 6.05 10.00 31.18
N ARG A 60 5.99 11.27 31.58
CA ARG A 60 6.45 11.73 32.92
C ARG A 60 5.42 11.53 34.03
N ASN A 61 4.19 11.13 33.72
CA ASN A 61 3.13 10.91 34.71
C ASN A 61 3.07 9.47 35.28
N ASN A 62 4.02 8.60 34.92
CA ASN A 62 4.17 7.30 35.58
C ASN A 62 5.47 7.27 36.40
N GLY A 63 5.38 7.77 37.63
CA GLY A 63 6.36 7.51 38.69
C GLY A 63 6.03 6.21 39.45
N PRO A 64 7.00 5.60 40.13
CA PRO A 64 6.92 4.21 40.60
C PRO A 64 6.14 4.09 41.92
N MET A 65 5.44 2.97 42.12
CA MET A 65 4.97 2.55 43.45
C MET A 65 5.63 1.22 43.83
N ASP A 66 6.10 1.21 45.07
CA ASP A 66 6.93 0.22 45.74
C ASP A 66 6.26 -1.15 45.97
N HIS A 67 7.14 -2.14 46.19
CA HIS A 67 6.86 -3.50 46.62
C HIS A 67 6.61 -3.63 48.14
N ASP A 68 6.03 -4.79 48.49
CA ASP A 68 5.85 -5.45 49.82
C ASP A 68 4.41 -5.35 50.37
N GLU A 69 3.74 -6.39 50.89
CA GLU A 69 4.01 -7.82 51.10
C GLU A 69 2.65 -8.52 51.47
N GLN A 70 2.53 -9.81 51.16
CA GLN A 70 1.74 -10.87 51.83
C GLN A 70 0.18 -10.80 51.95
N SER A 71 -0.45 -11.82 51.34
CA SER A 71 -1.26 -12.88 51.98
C SER A 71 -2.65 -13.16 51.38
N SER A 72 -2.97 -14.46 51.43
CA SER A 72 -4.24 -15.18 51.35
C SER A 72 -5.00 -15.34 50.01
N GLU A 73 -5.05 -16.63 49.66
CA GLU A 73 -5.98 -17.32 48.79
C GLU A 73 -7.42 -16.78 48.83
N SER A 74 -7.96 -16.47 47.66
CA SER A 74 -9.36 -16.80 47.33
C SER A 74 -9.55 -16.78 45.81
N SER A 75 -9.97 -17.93 45.28
CA SER A 75 -10.33 -18.14 43.87
C SER A 75 -11.54 -17.26 43.50
N PRO A 76 -11.53 -16.49 42.40
CA PRO A 76 -12.74 -15.92 41.85
C PRO A 76 -13.30 -16.84 40.76
N THR A 77 -14.44 -17.42 41.12
CA THR A 77 -15.55 -17.88 40.29
C THR A 77 -15.57 -17.36 38.85
N HIS A 78 -15.79 -18.31 37.93
CA HIS A 78 -16.22 -18.09 36.55
C HIS A 78 -17.30 -17.00 36.45
N VAL A 79 -16.94 -15.85 35.88
CA VAL A 79 -17.90 -14.87 35.37
C VAL A 79 -18.02 -15.09 33.87
N SER A 80 -19.14 -15.72 33.49
CA SER A 80 -19.60 -15.84 32.10
C SER A 80 -19.77 -14.45 31.46
N PRO A 81 -19.29 -14.19 30.23
CA PRO A 81 -19.55 -12.94 29.53
C PRO A 81 -20.95 -12.95 28.90
N SER A 82 -21.97 -12.95 29.76
CA SER A 82 -23.36 -12.64 29.40
C SER A 82 -23.60 -11.19 29.79
N GLY A 83 -23.15 -10.23 28.96
CA GLY A 83 -23.22 -8.81 29.36
C GLY A 83 -22.90 -7.75 28.31
N ILE A 84 -22.45 -8.13 27.10
CA ILE A 84 -22.45 -7.27 25.90
C ILE A 84 -22.94 -8.12 24.72
N MET A 85 -24.07 -8.78 24.93
CA MET A 85 -24.79 -9.55 23.91
C MET A 85 -26.26 -9.15 23.99
N LEU A 86 -26.57 -7.91 23.59
CA LEU A 86 -27.96 -7.51 23.36
C LEU A 86 -28.06 -6.29 22.43
N LEU A 87 -27.83 -6.53 21.15
CA LEU A 87 -28.50 -5.85 20.02
C LEU A 87 -28.34 -6.60 18.68
N LEU A 88 -27.75 -7.80 18.70
CA LEU A 88 -27.74 -8.75 17.57
C LEU A 88 -28.54 -9.99 17.97
N THR A 89 -29.82 -9.81 18.32
CA THR A 89 -30.75 -10.92 18.41
C THR A 89 -31.29 -11.22 17.02
N THR A 90 -30.96 -12.43 16.57
CA THR A 90 -31.56 -13.16 15.45
C THR A 90 -33.08 -12.95 15.37
N LYS A 91 -33.59 -12.30 14.31
CA LYS A 91 -34.88 -12.63 13.68
C LYS A 91 -35.10 -11.86 12.37
N SER A 92 -35.57 -12.62 11.37
CA SER A 92 -35.93 -12.24 10.01
C SER A 92 -34.74 -11.98 9.08
N LEU A 93 -34.64 -12.81 8.03
CA LEU A 93 -34.16 -12.35 6.73
C LEU A 93 -34.64 -10.90 6.55
N SER A 94 -33.76 -9.93 6.28
CA SER A 94 -34.25 -8.57 6.04
C SER A 94 -35.35 -8.67 4.98
N ASP A 95 -36.48 -8.00 5.19
CA ASP A 95 -37.60 -8.11 4.24
C ASP A 95 -37.15 -7.74 2.82
N ASP A 96 -36.10 -6.92 2.71
CA ASP A 96 -35.37 -6.63 1.49
C ASP A 96 -34.78 -7.89 0.83
N LEU A 97 -34.10 -8.76 1.58
CA LEU A 97 -33.53 -9.99 1.02
C LEU A 97 -34.63 -10.97 0.59
N LYS A 98 -35.78 -11.01 1.28
CA LYS A 98 -36.94 -11.80 0.83
C LYS A 98 -37.48 -11.28 -0.50
N LYS A 99 -37.65 -9.96 -0.62
CA LYS A 99 -38.06 -9.30 -1.87
C LYS A 99 -37.09 -9.62 -3.01
N VAL A 100 -35.78 -9.62 -2.75
CA VAL A 100 -34.78 -10.02 -3.75
C VAL A 100 -34.92 -11.49 -4.14
N LYS A 101 -35.06 -12.41 -3.18
CA LYS A 101 -35.25 -13.86 -3.47
C LYS A 101 -36.54 -14.12 -4.26
N ASN A 102 -37.60 -13.35 -4.01
CA ASN A 102 -38.87 -13.43 -4.73
C ASN A 102 -38.86 -12.73 -6.11
N GLY A 103 -37.79 -12.02 -6.46
CA GLY A 103 -37.68 -11.25 -7.71
C GLY A 103 -38.41 -9.90 -7.71
N GLU A 104 -38.89 -9.45 -6.55
CA GLU A 104 -39.57 -8.16 -6.36
C GLU A 104 -38.58 -6.96 -6.30
N MET A 105 -37.30 -7.24 -6.06
CA MET A 105 -36.24 -6.23 -5.96
C MET A 105 -34.93 -6.74 -6.61
N ASP A 106 -34.22 -5.89 -7.34
CA ASP A 106 -32.89 -6.24 -7.85
C ASP A 106 -31.86 -6.20 -6.71
N ILE A 107 -30.98 -7.20 -6.66
CA ILE A 107 -29.88 -7.29 -5.68
C ILE A 107 -28.92 -6.09 -5.75
N GLU A 108 -28.83 -5.40 -6.89
CA GLU A 108 -28.05 -4.17 -7.03
C GLU A 108 -28.61 -2.99 -6.22
N LYS A 109 -29.84 -3.09 -5.71
CA LYS A 109 -30.48 -2.07 -4.86
C LYS A 109 -30.29 -2.31 -3.35
N ILE A 110 -29.61 -3.39 -2.97
CA ILE A 110 -29.31 -3.69 -1.57
C ILE A 110 -27.80 -3.65 -1.32
N CYS A 111 -27.42 -3.28 -0.10
CA CYS A 111 -26.04 -3.41 0.34
C CYS A 111 -25.72 -4.87 0.71
N LEU A 112 -24.78 -5.52 0.03
CA LEU A 112 -24.33 -6.89 0.34
C LEU A 112 -23.54 -7.01 1.66
N GLY A 113 -23.09 -5.89 2.24
CA GLY A 113 -22.34 -5.90 3.49
C GLY A 113 -23.25 -5.95 4.73
N CYS A 114 -24.30 -5.13 4.75
CA CYS A 114 -25.25 -5.02 5.85
C CYS A 114 -26.64 -5.60 5.55
N MET A 115 -26.86 -6.12 4.33
CA MET A 115 -28.10 -6.74 3.86
C MET A 115 -29.33 -5.82 3.94
N SER A 116 -29.13 -4.52 3.71
CA SER A 116 -30.16 -3.49 3.86
C SER A 116 -30.26 -2.58 2.62
N SER A 117 -31.48 -2.21 2.25
CA SER A 117 -31.77 -1.17 1.25
C SER A 117 -31.91 0.24 1.86
N ASN A 118 -32.05 0.34 3.19
CA ASN A 118 -32.26 1.59 3.92
C ASN A 118 -30.97 2.43 4.09
N THR A 119 -29.96 2.21 3.26
CA THR A 119 -28.68 2.89 3.33
C THR A 119 -28.32 3.45 1.97
N GLU A 120 -27.67 4.61 1.96
CA GLU A 120 -27.18 5.21 0.73
C GLU A 120 -26.06 4.35 0.13
N LEU A 121 -26.29 3.88 -1.09
CA LEU A 121 -25.35 3.05 -1.83
C LEU A 121 -24.21 3.92 -2.36
N ALA A 122 -22.98 3.56 -2.01
CA ALA A 122 -21.78 4.26 -2.47
C ALA A 122 -21.29 3.75 -3.83
N GLY A 123 -21.66 2.52 -4.20
CA GLY A 123 -21.30 1.93 -5.48
C GLY A 123 -21.53 0.42 -5.52
N GLN A 124 -21.23 -0.17 -6.68
CA GLN A 124 -21.32 -1.61 -6.89
C GLN A 124 -20.28 -2.38 -6.07
N HIS A 125 -20.65 -3.55 -5.57
CA HIS A 125 -19.70 -4.49 -5.00
C HIS A 125 -18.72 -4.95 -6.09
N PRO A 126 -17.38 -4.95 -5.85
CA PRO A 126 -16.38 -5.21 -6.89
C PRO A 126 -16.40 -6.65 -7.41
N PHE A 127 -16.62 -7.65 -6.52
CA PHE A 127 -16.55 -9.06 -6.88
C PHE A 127 -17.89 -9.70 -7.30
N PHE A 128 -19.01 -9.32 -6.66
CA PHE A 128 -20.31 -9.96 -6.83
C PHE A 128 -21.36 -8.98 -7.33
N LYS A 129 -22.39 -9.49 -8.00
CA LYS A 129 -23.58 -8.73 -8.39
C LYS A 129 -24.30 -8.23 -7.13
N GLY A 130 -24.47 -6.92 -7.00
CA GLY A 130 -24.96 -6.23 -5.81
C GLY A 130 -24.18 -4.96 -5.51
N SER A 131 -24.64 -4.19 -4.51
CA SER A 131 -24.05 -2.90 -4.14
C SER A 131 -23.50 -2.88 -2.72
N LEU A 132 -22.77 -1.82 -2.36
CA LEU A 132 -22.33 -1.55 -1.00
C LEU A 132 -22.69 -0.12 -0.60
N CYS A 133 -23.17 0.04 0.64
CA CYS A 133 -23.29 1.35 1.26
C CYS A 133 -21.90 1.92 1.61
N LYS A 134 -21.85 3.22 1.93
CA LYS A 134 -20.59 3.91 2.24
C LYS A 134 -19.75 3.19 3.31
N THR A 135 -20.36 2.83 4.44
CA THR A 135 -19.68 2.14 5.54
C THR A 135 -19.14 0.77 5.15
N CYS A 136 -19.93 -0.03 4.42
CA CYS A 136 -19.48 -1.35 3.99
C CYS A 136 -18.42 -1.27 2.87
N MET A 137 -18.48 -0.24 2.02
CA MET A 137 -17.46 0.03 1.01
C MET A 137 -16.12 0.42 1.67
N GLU A 138 -16.13 1.30 2.66
CA GLU A 138 -14.94 1.69 3.43
C GLU A 138 -14.33 0.48 4.14
N LYS A 139 -15.17 -0.35 4.76
CA LYS A 139 -14.76 -1.61 5.40
C LYS A 139 -14.17 -2.62 4.40
N LEU A 140 -14.72 -2.69 3.18
CA LEU A 140 -14.14 -3.52 2.13
C LEU A 140 -12.75 -3.01 1.73
N LYS A 141 -12.61 -1.70 1.47
CA LYS A 141 -11.33 -1.09 1.10
C LYS A 141 -10.24 -1.32 2.14
N GLU A 142 -10.59 -1.32 3.43
CA GLU A 142 -9.66 -1.59 4.54
C GLU A 142 -9.17 -3.04 4.55
N ASN A 143 -10.09 -3.99 4.33
CA ASN A 143 -9.85 -5.41 4.60
C ASN A 143 -9.55 -6.24 3.35
N VAL A 144 -9.77 -5.71 2.15
CA VAL A 144 -9.59 -6.43 0.87
C VAL A 144 -8.14 -6.86 0.62
N PHE A 145 -7.18 -6.32 1.36
CA PHE A 145 -5.77 -6.74 1.35
C PHE A 145 -5.28 -7.25 2.71
N ALA A 146 -6.17 -7.49 3.68
CA ALA A 146 -5.78 -8.04 4.97
C ALA A 146 -5.67 -9.57 4.89
N PHE A 147 -4.46 -10.06 5.05
CA PHE A 147 -4.10 -11.48 5.02
C PHE A 147 -3.51 -11.90 6.37
N GLY A 148 -3.78 -13.14 6.77
CA GLY A 148 -3.10 -13.79 7.87
C GLY A 148 -1.68 -14.22 7.49
N ASP A 149 -0.96 -14.78 8.46
CA ASP A 149 0.41 -15.30 8.27
C ASP A 149 0.49 -16.48 7.29
N ASP A 150 -0.64 -17.14 7.03
CA ASP A 150 -0.84 -18.19 6.04
C ASP A 150 -1.12 -17.65 4.62
N GLY A 151 -1.20 -16.32 4.47
CA GLY A 151 -1.55 -15.67 3.20
C GLY A 151 -3.02 -15.84 2.79
N ILE A 152 -3.88 -16.28 3.71
CA ILE A 152 -5.34 -16.37 3.51
C ILE A 152 -5.98 -15.07 3.98
N HIS A 153 -7.07 -14.65 3.33
CA HIS A 153 -7.83 -13.49 3.78
C HIS A 153 -8.44 -13.72 5.16
N ILE A 154 -8.34 -12.71 6.02
CA ILE A 154 -8.96 -12.73 7.36
C ILE A 154 -10.46 -12.42 7.27
N TYR A 155 -10.89 -11.68 6.24
CA TYR A 155 -12.24 -11.15 6.13
C TYR A 155 -12.99 -11.75 4.95
N CYS A 156 -14.30 -11.94 5.15
CA CYS A 156 -15.18 -12.47 4.12
C CYS A 156 -15.17 -11.61 2.84
N ALA A 157 -15.06 -12.24 1.67
CA ALA A 157 -15.02 -11.57 0.36
C ALA A 157 -16.33 -10.86 -0.04
N ILE A 158 -17.44 -11.10 0.68
CA ILE A 158 -18.75 -10.49 0.41
C ILE A 158 -19.00 -9.32 1.37
N CYS A 159 -18.99 -9.60 2.68
CA CYS A 159 -19.38 -8.60 3.69
C CYS A 159 -18.21 -7.90 4.38
N SER A 160 -16.97 -8.37 4.15
CA SER A 160 -15.78 -7.85 4.80
C SER A 160 -15.77 -7.98 6.34
N ASN A 161 -16.59 -8.88 6.90
CA ASN A 161 -16.61 -9.19 8.33
C ASN A 161 -15.65 -10.36 8.65
N PRO A 162 -15.00 -10.34 9.84
CA PRO A 162 -14.28 -11.50 10.37
C PRO A 162 -15.27 -12.52 10.95
N GLY A 163 -14.78 -13.72 11.29
CA GLY A 163 -15.56 -14.76 11.96
C GLY A 163 -15.20 -16.14 11.42
N ASP A 164 -16.11 -17.10 11.62
CA ASP A 164 -15.98 -18.44 11.05
C ASP A 164 -16.20 -18.39 9.54
N VAL A 165 -15.18 -18.83 8.79
CA VAL A 165 -15.12 -18.71 7.34
C VAL A 165 -14.77 -20.03 6.65
N PHE A 166 -15.35 -20.22 5.47
CA PHE A 166 -14.96 -21.24 4.49
C PHE A 166 -13.81 -20.73 3.64
N ILE A 167 -12.79 -21.56 3.46
CA ILE A 167 -11.56 -21.24 2.73
C ILE A 167 -11.58 -21.97 1.38
N CYS A 168 -11.30 -21.27 0.29
CA CYS A 168 -11.16 -21.89 -1.03
C CYS A 168 -9.99 -22.88 -1.07
N SER A 169 -10.22 -24.07 -1.64
CA SER A 169 -9.16 -25.08 -1.83
C SER A 169 -8.28 -24.81 -3.06
N LYS A 170 -8.61 -23.85 -3.93
CA LYS A 170 -7.73 -23.44 -5.04
C LYS A 170 -6.43 -22.85 -4.47
N PRO A 171 -5.24 -23.41 -4.73
CA PRO A 171 -3.99 -22.98 -4.08
C PRO A 171 -3.66 -21.49 -4.26
N GLU A 172 -3.93 -20.94 -5.45
CA GLU A 172 -3.73 -19.52 -5.79
C GLU A 172 -4.77 -18.59 -5.15
N CYS A 173 -5.91 -19.12 -4.73
CA CYS A 173 -6.98 -18.32 -4.16
C CYS A 173 -6.75 -18.14 -2.66
N SER A 174 -6.92 -16.91 -2.19
CA SER A 174 -6.85 -16.56 -0.77
C SER A 174 -8.21 -16.18 -0.19
N LYS A 175 -9.29 -16.23 -0.98
CA LYS A 175 -10.61 -15.71 -0.60
C LYS A 175 -11.32 -16.63 0.38
N VAL A 176 -12.00 -16.02 1.34
CA VAL A 176 -12.78 -16.70 2.38
C VAL A 176 -14.21 -16.16 2.43
N TYR A 177 -15.14 -16.95 2.95
CA TYR A 177 -16.58 -16.64 2.98
C TYR A 177 -17.16 -16.99 4.33
N CYS A 178 -17.77 -16.03 5.03
CA CYS A 178 -18.36 -16.33 6.33
C CYS A 178 -19.65 -17.16 6.19
N HIS A 179 -19.89 -18.00 7.19
CA HIS A 179 -21.11 -18.84 7.26
C HIS A 179 -22.38 -18.00 7.08
N HIS A 180 -22.44 -16.83 7.74
CA HIS A 180 -23.57 -15.92 7.67
C HIS A 180 -23.91 -15.43 6.25
N CYS A 181 -22.90 -15.10 5.42
CA CYS A 181 -23.16 -14.69 4.04
C CYS A 181 -23.66 -15.85 3.19
N ILE A 182 -23.13 -17.05 3.41
CA ILE A 182 -23.55 -18.24 2.67
C ILE A 182 -25.00 -18.57 3.02
N ASP A 183 -25.37 -18.61 4.30
CA ASP A 183 -26.75 -18.89 4.71
C ASP A 183 -27.76 -17.89 4.14
N LEU A 184 -27.41 -16.61 4.13
CA LEU A 184 -28.33 -15.57 3.69
C LEU A 184 -28.47 -15.54 2.16
N LEU A 185 -27.34 -15.55 1.44
CA LEU A 185 -27.30 -15.28 0.01
C LEU A 185 -27.33 -16.53 -0.86
N ALA A 186 -26.80 -17.65 -0.37
CA ALA A 186 -26.85 -18.91 -1.12
C ALA A 186 -28.24 -19.56 -1.02
N GLY A 187 -28.45 -20.62 -1.78
CA GLY A 187 -29.64 -21.45 -1.71
C GLY A 187 -29.61 -22.41 -0.51
N ASP A 188 -30.76 -22.98 -0.19
CA ASP A 188 -30.89 -23.95 0.90
C ASP A 188 -29.94 -25.14 0.69
N GLY A 189 -29.26 -25.55 1.77
CA GLY A 189 -28.28 -26.64 1.73
C GLY A 189 -26.89 -26.27 1.21
N ALA A 190 -26.63 -24.99 0.91
CA ALA A 190 -25.33 -24.54 0.43
C ALA A 190 -24.17 -24.85 1.39
N VAL A 191 -24.34 -24.63 2.70
CA VAL A 191 -23.30 -24.95 3.70
C VAL A 191 -22.94 -26.43 3.66
N LYS A 192 -23.94 -27.31 3.73
CA LYS A 192 -23.73 -28.75 3.65
C LYS A 192 -23.04 -29.16 2.34
N TRP A 193 -23.44 -28.55 1.22
CA TRP A 193 -22.79 -28.78 -0.07
C TRP A 193 -21.31 -28.35 -0.06
N ILE A 194 -20.94 -27.27 0.63
CA ILE A 194 -19.55 -26.85 0.79
C ILE A 194 -18.78 -27.86 1.64
N ASP A 195 -19.34 -28.28 2.77
CA ASP A 195 -18.71 -29.24 3.69
C ASP A 195 -18.49 -30.60 3.03
N ASP A 196 -19.46 -31.08 2.24
CA ASP A 196 -19.38 -32.37 1.55
C ASP A 196 -18.44 -32.34 0.32
N LYS A 197 -18.00 -31.16 -0.14
CA LYS A 197 -17.19 -31.00 -1.36
C LYS A 197 -15.72 -30.78 -0.99
N GLU A 198 -14.91 -31.83 -1.13
CA GLU A 198 -13.45 -31.73 -0.99
C GLU A 198 -12.74 -32.20 -2.27
N PRO A 199 -12.01 -31.31 -3.01
CA PRO A 199 -11.76 -29.89 -2.73
C PRO A 199 -12.92 -28.96 -3.09
N TRP A 200 -13.25 -28.00 -2.20
CA TRP A 200 -14.20 -26.93 -2.50
C TRP A 200 -13.53 -25.76 -3.22
N LEU A 201 -14.04 -25.42 -4.42
CA LEU A 201 -13.68 -24.20 -5.11
C LEU A 201 -14.71 -23.12 -4.78
N CYS A 202 -14.24 -21.92 -4.41
CA CYS A 202 -15.13 -20.86 -3.98
C CYS A 202 -15.92 -20.24 -5.13
N PHE A 203 -16.88 -19.37 -4.79
CA PHE A 203 -17.78 -18.74 -5.75
C PHE A 203 -17.08 -17.92 -6.85
N LEU A 204 -15.83 -17.48 -6.65
CA LEU A 204 -15.05 -16.77 -7.67
C LEU A 204 -14.13 -17.69 -8.49
N CYS A 205 -13.92 -18.93 -8.05
CA CYS A 205 -12.97 -19.88 -8.65
C CYS A 205 -13.63 -21.05 -9.36
N ASP A 206 -14.87 -21.38 -9.02
CA ASP A 206 -15.65 -22.43 -9.67
C ASP A 206 -16.48 -21.81 -10.80
N ASP A 207 -16.14 -22.09 -12.05
CA ASP A 207 -16.88 -21.60 -13.22
C ASP A 207 -18.24 -22.31 -13.38
N ALA A 208 -18.40 -23.51 -12.77
CA ALA A 208 -19.60 -24.31 -12.83
C ALA A 208 -20.45 -24.13 -11.56
N LEU A 209 -20.75 -22.87 -11.19
CA LEU A 209 -21.54 -22.56 -9.99
C LEU A 209 -22.89 -23.28 -10.00
N PRO A 210 -23.14 -24.19 -9.05
CA PRO A 210 -24.42 -24.86 -8.96
C PRO A 210 -25.56 -23.89 -8.64
N SER A 211 -26.81 -24.32 -8.88
CA SER A 211 -27.99 -23.56 -8.49
C SER A 211 -28.05 -23.24 -6.99
N VAL A 212 -27.42 -24.07 -6.14
CA VAL A 212 -27.30 -23.83 -4.69
C VAL A 212 -26.48 -22.59 -4.33
N CYS A 213 -25.77 -21.97 -5.27
CA CYS A 213 -25.10 -20.68 -5.03
C CYS A 213 -26.08 -19.49 -4.95
N GLY A 214 -27.35 -19.68 -5.33
CA GLY A 214 -28.44 -18.73 -5.11
C GLY A 214 -28.15 -17.33 -5.69
N LEU A 215 -28.11 -16.34 -4.80
CA LEU A 215 -27.88 -14.94 -5.13
C LEU A 215 -26.40 -14.57 -5.26
N ILE A 216 -25.47 -15.44 -4.86
CA ILE A 216 -24.04 -15.19 -4.94
C ILE A 216 -23.58 -15.39 -6.39
N LYS A 217 -23.55 -14.28 -7.15
CA LYS A 217 -23.18 -14.28 -8.57
C LYS A 217 -21.94 -13.42 -8.79
N PRO A 218 -20.79 -13.99 -9.21
CA PRO A 218 -19.62 -13.21 -9.61
C PRO A 218 -19.95 -12.25 -10.74
N ARG A 219 -19.28 -11.09 -10.77
CA ARG A 219 -19.31 -10.23 -11.96
C ARG A 219 -18.37 -10.81 -13.02
N PRO A 220 -18.72 -10.80 -14.32
CA PRO A 220 -17.83 -11.33 -15.37
C PRO A 220 -16.43 -10.71 -15.38
N ASP A 221 -16.32 -9.45 -14.94
CA ASP A 221 -15.09 -8.66 -14.91
C ASP A 221 -14.54 -8.48 -13.49
N TRP A 222 -14.86 -9.37 -12.55
CA TRP A 222 -14.41 -9.27 -11.16
C TRP A 222 -12.87 -9.29 -11.01
N MET A 223 -12.17 -9.91 -11.97
CA MET A 223 -10.71 -9.92 -12.07
C MET A 223 -10.11 -8.64 -12.67
N ASN A 224 -10.94 -7.69 -13.14
CA ASN A 224 -10.45 -6.44 -13.71
C ASN A 224 -9.81 -5.60 -12.61
N CYS A 225 -8.48 -5.55 -12.61
CA CYS A 225 -7.73 -4.84 -11.59
C CYS A 225 -7.93 -3.32 -11.61
N GLN A 226 -8.43 -2.75 -12.72
CA GLN A 226 -8.84 -1.34 -12.76
C GLN A 226 -10.02 -1.06 -11.83
N LYS A 227 -10.95 -2.01 -11.64
CA LYS A 227 -12.05 -1.85 -10.67
C LYS A 227 -11.55 -1.80 -9.24
N VAL A 228 -10.63 -2.71 -8.89
CA VAL A 228 -10.03 -2.73 -7.56
C VAL A 228 -9.16 -1.48 -7.35
N SER A 229 -8.41 -1.04 -8.36
CA SER A 229 -7.62 0.20 -8.32
C SER A 229 -8.49 1.45 -8.16
N ALA A 230 -9.62 1.53 -8.86
CA ALA A 230 -10.56 2.64 -8.79
C ALA A 230 -11.20 2.79 -7.40
N LEU A 231 -11.18 1.75 -6.55
CA LEU A 231 -11.60 1.88 -5.15
C LEU A 231 -10.68 2.82 -4.35
N PHE A 232 -9.41 2.95 -4.75
CA PHE A 232 -8.39 3.68 -3.98
C PHE A 232 -7.99 5.00 -4.63
N SER A 233 -8.21 5.18 -5.93
CA SER A 233 -7.87 6.39 -6.67
C SER A 233 -9.11 7.26 -6.86
N VAL A 234 -9.14 8.43 -6.21
CA VAL A 234 -10.30 9.35 -6.25
C VAL A 234 -10.05 10.58 -7.14
N ASN A 235 -8.78 10.91 -7.42
CA ASN A 235 -8.38 12.10 -8.18
C ASN A 235 -7.29 11.78 -9.22
N GLU A 236 -7.33 12.45 -10.38
CA GLU A 236 -6.20 12.42 -11.33
C GLU A 236 -4.98 13.08 -10.67
N VAL A 237 -3.85 12.36 -10.65
CA VAL A 237 -2.60 12.91 -10.14
C VAL A 237 -2.13 14.03 -11.07
N THR A 238 -2.30 15.29 -10.64
CA THR A 238 -1.77 16.45 -11.36
C THR A 238 -0.28 16.58 -11.10
N SER A 239 0.53 16.13 -12.05
CA SER A 239 1.98 16.30 -11.98
C SER A 239 2.38 17.73 -12.33
N PRO A 240 3.37 18.32 -11.63
CA PRO A 240 4.03 19.51 -12.12
C PRO A 240 4.64 19.19 -13.49
N VAL A 241 4.14 19.84 -14.54
CA VAL A 241 4.75 19.76 -15.87
C VAL A 241 5.97 20.69 -15.83
N PRO A 242 7.20 20.18 -16.01
CA PRO A 242 8.36 21.04 -16.16
C PRO A 242 8.13 21.95 -17.36
N PRO A 243 8.53 23.23 -17.30
CA PRO A 243 8.38 24.11 -18.44
C PRO A 243 9.05 23.46 -19.67
N PRO A 244 8.36 23.40 -20.82
CA PRO A 244 8.78 22.63 -22.01
C PRO A 244 10.12 23.06 -22.63
N SER A 245 10.78 24.09 -22.09
CA SER A 245 12.02 24.68 -22.59
C SER A 245 13.28 24.37 -21.77
N ARG A 246 13.20 23.59 -20.67
CA ARG A 246 14.41 23.25 -19.90
C ARG A 246 15.16 22.11 -20.64
N PRO A 247 16.47 22.27 -20.94
CA PRO A 247 17.26 21.16 -21.44
C PRO A 247 17.22 20.02 -20.43
N LYS A 248 17.07 18.78 -20.92
CA LYS A 248 17.15 17.59 -20.09
C LYS A 248 18.49 17.58 -19.36
N SER A 249 18.47 17.26 -18.07
CA SER A 249 19.66 17.08 -17.26
C SER A 249 19.73 15.66 -16.71
N ALA A 250 20.92 15.26 -16.25
CA ALA A 250 21.06 14.06 -15.44
C ALA A 250 20.26 14.20 -14.13
N LEU A 251 19.75 13.07 -13.63
CA LEU A 251 18.84 13.02 -12.49
C LEU A 251 19.61 12.98 -11.16
N ARG A 252 19.18 13.77 -10.18
CA ARG A 252 19.66 13.69 -8.79
C ARG A 252 18.57 13.13 -7.87
N VAL A 253 18.88 12.05 -7.18
CA VAL A 253 17.91 11.26 -6.40
C VAL A 253 18.25 11.28 -4.92
N LEU A 254 17.25 11.47 -4.08
CA LEU A 254 17.29 11.13 -2.66
C LEU A 254 16.32 9.99 -2.41
N SER A 255 16.81 8.84 -1.96
CA SER A 255 16.01 7.69 -1.60
C SER A 255 16.05 7.46 -0.10
N LEU A 256 14.88 7.51 0.53
CA LEU A 256 14.69 7.34 1.97
C LEU A 256 14.17 5.93 2.24
N PHE A 257 14.72 5.25 3.25
CA PHE A 257 14.42 3.83 3.50
C PHE A 257 14.73 2.98 2.25
N ASP A 258 15.91 3.21 1.67
CA ASP A 258 16.27 2.72 0.33
C ASP A 258 16.25 1.19 0.21
N GLY A 259 16.45 0.47 1.32
CA GLY A 259 16.55 -0.97 1.36
C GLY A 259 17.66 -1.46 0.43
N ILE A 260 17.31 -2.38 -0.46
CA ILE A 260 18.25 -2.96 -1.43
C ILE A 260 18.34 -2.15 -2.74
N SER A 261 18.13 -0.82 -2.69
CA SER A 261 18.29 0.12 -3.82
C SER A 261 17.46 -0.19 -5.08
N THR A 262 16.21 -0.63 -4.89
CA THR A 262 15.28 -0.91 -6.01
C THR A 262 15.12 0.28 -6.95
N GLY A 263 15.10 1.51 -6.41
CA GLY A 263 15.02 2.74 -7.22
C GLY A 263 16.18 2.87 -8.20
N MET A 264 17.42 2.61 -7.75
CA MET A 264 18.60 2.66 -8.61
C MET A 264 18.60 1.54 -9.67
N VAL A 265 18.14 0.33 -9.34
CA VAL A 265 17.96 -0.77 -10.30
C VAL A 265 17.03 -0.32 -11.43
N VAL A 266 15.87 0.25 -11.10
CA VAL A 266 14.88 0.71 -12.07
C VAL A 266 15.42 1.84 -12.94
N LEU A 267 16.07 2.84 -12.35
CA LEU A 267 16.63 3.97 -13.10
C LEU A 267 17.67 3.51 -14.14
N LYS A 268 18.54 2.57 -13.77
CA LYS A 268 19.47 1.91 -14.70
C LYS A 268 18.73 1.16 -15.81
N MET A 269 17.71 0.35 -15.48
CA MET A 269 16.93 -0.40 -16.47
C MET A 269 16.16 0.50 -17.45
N LEU A 270 15.81 1.72 -17.04
CA LEU A 270 15.15 2.70 -17.89
C LEU A 270 16.15 3.48 -18.78
N GLY A 271 17.45 3.35 -18.49
CA GLY A 271 18.53 4.11 -19.11
C GLY A 271 18.55 5.57 -18.69
N ILE A 272 17.96 5.95 -17.54
CA ILE A 272 17.98 7.34 -17.08
C ILE A 272 19.33 7.63 -16.45
N LYS A 273 20.01 8.67 -16.94
CA LYS A 273 21.33 9.06 -16.43
C LYS A 273 21.19 9.65 -15.02
N VAL A 274 21.89 9.05 -14.05
CA VAL A 274 21.87 9.48 -12.65
C VAL A 274 23.19 10.19 -12.32
N GLU A 275 23.12 11.47 -11.98
CA GLU A 275 24.30 12.25 -11.57
C GLU A 275 24.71 11.91 -10.13
N LYS A 276 23.72 11.87 -9.23
CA LYS A 276 23.90 11.57 -7.80
C LYS A 276 22.72 10.77 -7.29
N TYR A 277 23.01 9.71 -6.53
CA TYR A 277 22.01 8.93 -5.82
C TYR A 277 22.39 8.88 -4.34
N TYR A 278 21.62 9.57 -3.50
CA TYR A 278 21.77 9.56 -2.05
C TYR A 278 20.79 8.57 -1.43
N ALA A 279 21.25 7.71 -0.53
CA ALA A 279 20.43 6.70 0.14
C ALA A 279 20.47 6.85 1.66
N SER A 280 19.30 7.03 2.29
CA SER A 280 19.15 6.90 3.74
C SER A 280 18.71 5.48 4.07
N GLU A 281 19.62 4.70 4.64
CA GLU A 281 19.42 3.31 5.05
C GLU A 281 20.29 2.99 6.28
N VAL A 282 19.78 2.13 7.16
CA VAL A 282 20.42 1.71 8.42
C VAL A 282 20.64 0.20 8.50
N ASP A 283 19.90 -0.60 7.72
CA ASP A 283 20.08 -2.04 7.63
C ASP A 283 21.39 -2.37 6.91
N LYS A 284 22.37 -2.88 7.66
CA LYS A 284 23.72 -3.18 7.16
C LYS A 284 23.71 -4.21 6.03
N ASP A 285 22.81 -5.19 6.09
CA ASP A 285 22.71 -6.24 5.08
C ASP A 285 22.17 -5.65 3.77
N ALA A 286 21.19 -4.73 3.86
CA ALA A 286 20.67 -4.00 2.71
C ALA A 286 21.74 -3.10 2.06
N ILE A 287 22.47 -2.32 2.88
CA ILE A 287 23.59 -1.48 2.42
C ILE A 287 24.66 -2.30 1.71
N ASN A 288 24.97 -3.51 2.20
CA ASN A 288 25.95 -4.40 1.58
C ASN A 288 25.48 -4.88 0.20
N VAL A 289 24.20 -5.26 0.05
CA VAL A 289 23.60 -5.59 -1.26
C VAL A 289 23.74 -4.41 -2.23
N SER A 290 23.39 -3.21 -1.78
CA SER A 290 23.46 -2.00 -2.61
C SER A 290 24.88 -1.67 -3.04
N ARG A 291 25.86 -1.75 -2.12
CA ARG A 291 27.27 -1.51 -2.43
C ARG A 291 27.86 -2.53 -3.39
N LEU A 292 27.48 -3.80 -3.27
CA LEU A 292 27.94 -4.86 -4.19
C LEU A 292 27.46 -4.60 -5.62
N ASN A 293 26.17 -4.28 -5.79
CA ASN A 293 25.54 -4.16 -7.11
C ASN A 293 25.71 -2.78 -7.76
N HIS A 294 25.91 -1.73 -6.97
CA HIS A 294 25.98 -0.35 -7.45
C HIS A 294 27.32 0.34 -7.15
N GLY A 295 28.25 -0.34 -6.50
CA GLY A 295 29.58 0.21 -6.19
C GLY A 295 29.49 1.55 -5.47
N GLY A 296 30.32 2.51 -5.91
CA GLY A 296 30.34 3.88 -5.39
C GLY A 296 29.27 4.82 -5.96
N MET A 297 28.33 4.34 -6.78
CA MET A 297 27.28 5.20 -7.36
C MET A 297 26.26 5.68 -6.33
N ILE A 298 26.10 4.95 -5.22
CA ILE A 298 25.15 5.26 -4.15
C ILE A 298 25.90 5.81 -2.94
N GLU A 299 25.62 7.06 -2.60
CA GLU A 299 26.13 7.71 -1.41
C GLU A 299 25.19 7.47 -0.23
N HIS A 300 25.60 6.62 0.71
CA HIS A 300 24.81 6.30 1.89
C HIS A 300 24.99 7.38 2.96
N ILE A 301 23.90 8.05 3.32
CA ILE A 301 23.90 9.24 4.20
C ILE A 301 23.40 8.94 5.62
N GLY A 302 23.19 7.65 5.95
CA GLY A 302 22.84 7.17 7.28
C GLY A 302 21.35 7.28 7.61
N ALA A 303 21.06 7.42 8.90
CA ALA A 303 19.70 7.43 9.42
C ALA A 303 18.96 8.74 9.08
N ILE A 304 17.68 8.63 8.73
CA ILE A 304 16.84 9.72 8.22
C ILE A 304 16.64 10.84 9.25
N GLU A 305 16.59 10.49 10.53
CA GLU A 305 16.42 11.41 11.66
C GLU A 305 17.59 12.41 11.74
N THR A 306 18.74 12.05 11.16
CA THR A 306 19.91 12.92 11.13
C THR A 306 19.90 13.92 9.98
N LEU A 307 18.96 13.82 9.03
CA LEU A 307 18.84 14.68 7.86
C LEU A 307 18.12 15.99 8.20
N ASN A 308 18.82 16.89 8.87
CA ASN A 308 18.37 18.26 9.12
C ASN A 308 18.48 19.14 7.86
N GLU A 309 17.95 20.37 7.94
CA GLU A 309 17.97 21.34 6.83
C GLU A 309 19.36 21.62 6.28
N GLY A 310 20.36 21.71 7.16
CA GLY A 310 21.76 21.93 6.77
C GLY A 310 22.32 20.78 5.94
N LYS A 311 22.09 19.53 6.38
CA LYS A 311 22.49 18.34 5.61
C LYS A 311 21.77 18.26 4.27
N LEU A 312 20.45 18.47 4.25
CA LEU A 312 19.65 18.44 3.03
C LEU A 312 20.10 19.52 2.02
N SER A 313 20.42 20.71 2.52
CA SER A 313 20.97 21.79 1.69
C SER A 313 22.35 21.43 1.11
N ALA A 314 23.19 20.74 1.90
CA ALA A 314 24.51 20.30 1.46
C ALA A 314 24.47 19.20 0.38
N LEU A 315 23.38 18.43 0.27
CA LEU A 315 23.17 17.48 -0.84
C LEU A 315 22.99 18.20 -2.19
N GLY A 316 22.72 19.51 -2.17
CA GLY A 316 22.46 20.31 -3.36
C GLY A 316 21.12 19.96 -4.00
N PRO A 317 20.99 20.16 -5.33
CA PRO A 317 19.74 19.87 -6.02
C PRO A 317 19.30 18.40 -5.91
N ILE A 318 18.01 18.14 -5.74
CA ILE A 318 17.35 16.82 -5.71
C ILE A 318 16.13 16.93 -6.60
N ASP A 319 16.07 16.13 -7.65
CA ASP A 319 14.99 16.14 -8.63
C ASP A 319 13.91 15.11 -8.32
N LEU A 320 14.31 13.99 -7.69
CA LEU A 320 13.44 12.88 -7.34
C LEU A 320 13.65 12.46 -5.88
N LEU A 321 12.58 12.49 -5.09
CA LEU A 321 12.51 11.92 -3.74
C LEU A 321 11.75 10.59 -3.75
N LEU A 322 12.40 9.52 -3.30
CA LEU A 322 11.81 8.19 -3.20
C LEU A 322 11.72 7.79 -1.73
N GLY A 323 10.72 6.98 -1.36
CA GLY A 323 10.79 6.25 -0.09
C GLY A 323 9.58 5.38 0.23
N GLY A 324 9.80 4.38 1.08
CA GLY A 324 8.75 3.53 1.61
C GLY A 324 9.07 3.19 3.06
N SER A 325 8.37 3.83 4.00
CA SER A 325 8.67 3.62 5.42
C SER A 325 8.29 2.20 5.84
N PRO A 326 8.97 1.61 6.85
CA PRO A 326 8.65 0.26 7.29
C PRO A 326 7.17 0.09 7.63
N CYS A 327 6.54 -0.95 7.07
CA CYS A 327 5.09 -1.14 7.18
C CYS A 327 4.66 -2.00 8.38
N ALA A 328 5.60 -2.48 9.20
CA ALA A 328 5.32 -3.47 10.25
C ALA A 328 4.27 -2.98 11.26
N ASP A 329 4.34 -1.72 11.68
CA ASP A 329 3.37 -1.11 12.60
C ASP A 329 2.13 -0.51 11.91
N LEU A 330 2.09 -0.56 10.58
CA LEU A 330 0.97 -0.05 9.78
C LEU A 330 0.13 -1.18 9.17
N SER A 331 0.70 -2.38 9.06
CA SER A 331 0.10 -3.54 8.40
C SER A 331 -0.98 -4.20 9.27
N LEU A 332 -2.11 -4.54 8.65
CA LEU A 332 -3.17 -5.36 9.25
C LEU A 332 -2.70 -6.80 9.52
N ALA A 333 -1.65 -7.27 8.83
CA ALA A 333 -1.06 -8.58 9.09
C ALA A 333 -0.30 -8.64 10.43
N ASN A 334 -0.05 -7.50 11.10
CA ASN A 334 0.56 -7.47 12.42
C ASN A 334 -0.49 -7.19 13.52
N PRO A 335 -0.84 -8.19 14.36
CA PRO A 335 -1.76 -7.98 15.48
C PRO A 335 -1.20 -7.02 16.54
N ALA A 336 0.12 -6.99 16.73
CA ALA A 336 0.83 -6.17 17.72
C ALA A 336 1.23 -4.78 17.18
N ARG A 337 0.61 -4.35 16.08
CA ARG A 337 0.90 -3.06 15.43
C ARG A 337 0.71 -1.88 16.39
N LYS A 338 1.67 -0.94 16.37
CA LYS A 338 1.60 0.28 17.17
C LYS A 338 0.91 1.46 16.47
N GLY A 339 0.71 1.38 15.16
CA GLY A 339 0.08 2.43 14.37
C GLY A 339 1.04 3.54 13.94
N LEU A 340 0.47 4.64 13.44
CA LEU A 340 1.21 5.73 12.79
C LEU A 340 1.93 6.67 13.77
N TYR A 341 1.33 6.93 14.94
CA TYR A 341 1.77 8.00 15.84
C TYR A 341 2.62 7.54 17.04
N ASP A 342 2.79 6.23 17.24
CA ASP A 342 3.65 5.74 18.32
C ASP A 342 5.13 5.94 17.96
N THR A 343 5.79 6.83 18.69
CA THR A 343 7.21 7.16 18.50
C THR A 343 8.17 6.02 18.84
N SER A 344 7.70 5.01 19.58
CA SER A 344 8.46 3.77 19.82
C SER A 344 8.29 2.73 18.70
N GLY A 345 7.44 3.04 17.72
CA GLY A 345 7.13 2.21 16.57
C GLY A 345 7.72 2.76 15.27
N SER A 346 7.88 1.85 14.31
CA SER A 346 8.36 2.13 12.97
C SER A 346 7.37 2.92 12.11
N GLY A 347 6.09 2.93 12.46
CA GLY A 347 5.05 3.70 11.76
C GLY A 347 5.31 5.20 11.76
N SER A 348 5.91 5.73 12.84
CA SER A 348 6.23 7.16 12.99
C SER A 348 7.28 7.66 11.98
N LEU A 349 8.05 6.77 11.36
CA LEU A 349 9.04 7.12 10.33
C LEU A 349 8.42 7.71 9.06
N PHE A 350 7.11 7.52 8.84
CA PHE A 350 6.35 8.26 7.85
C PHE A 350 6.52 9.79 8.00
N PHE A 351 6.49 10.29 9.23
CA PHE A 351 6.63 11.73 9.49
C PHE A 351 8.02 12.25 9.14
N GLU A 352 9.05 11.41 9.19
CA GLU A 352 10.40 11.78 8.74
C GLU A 352 10.46 11.90 7.21
N PHE A 353 9.79 11.03 6.46
CA PHE A 353 9.61 11.23 5.01
C PHE A 353 8.90 12.55 4.71
N TYR A 354 7.76 12.79 5.37
CA TYR A 354 6.98 14.01 5.20
C TYR A 354 7.81 15.27 5.51
N ARG A 355 8.57 15.25 6.62
CA ARG A 355 9.47 16.34 7.01
C ARG A 355 10.52 16.63 5.93
N VAL A 356 11.18 15.59 5.40
CA VAL A 356 12.19 15.76 4.34
C VAL A 356 11.54 16.30 3.06
N LEU A 357 10.41 15.74 2.64
CA LEU A 357 9.67 16.23 1.47
C LEU A 357 9.32 17.72 1.60
N LYS A 358 8.76 18.14 2.72
CA LYS A 358 8.39 19.55 2.95
C LYS A 358 9.60 20.47 2.99
N THR A 359 10.71 20.01 3.60
CA THR A 359 11.97 20.76 3.61
C THR A 359 12.50 20.98 2.18
N LEU A 360 12.47 19.95 1.34
CA LEU A 360 12.88 20.05 -0.06
C LEU A 360 11.93 20.94 -0.90
N GLN A 361 10.63 20.89 -0.63
CA GLN A 361 9.63 21.74 -1.29
C GLN A 361 9.72 23.21 -0.88
N MET A 362 10.16 23.53 0.34
CA MET A 362 10.34 24.92 0.78
C MET A 362 11.64 25.55 0.27
N THR A 363 12.68 24.74 0.07
CA THR A 363 13.99 25.21 -0.40
C THR A 363 14.07 25.35 -1.93
N ARG A 364 13.03 24.93 -2.65
CA ARG A 364 12.91 25.04 -4.11
C ARG A 364 11.55 25.60 -4.50
N ASP A 365 11.47 26.28 -5.62
CA ASP A 365 10.19 26.69 -6.24
C ASP A 365 9.39 25.47 -6.78
N ASN A 366 9.03 24.51 -5.90
CA ASN A 366 8.14 23.35 -6.12
C ASN A 366 8.52 22.33 -7.22
N CYS A 367 9.70 22.41 -7.84
CA CYS A 367 10.10 21.49 -8.91
C CYS A 367 10.79 20.23 -8.39
N ILE A 368 10.07 19.40 -7.61
CA ILE A 368 10.55 18.08 -7.16
C ILE A 368 9.51 17.00 -7.48
N TYR A 369 9.96 15.91 -8.11
CA TYR A 369 9.17 14.69 -8.20
C TYR A 369 9.34 13.87 -6.93
N TRP A 370 8.27 13.25 -6.47
CA TRP A 370 8.33 12.39 -5.31
C TRP A 370 7.37 11.23 -5.40
N MET A 371 7.75 10.14 -4.75
CA MET A 371 6.96 8.92 -4.62
C MET A 371 7.17 8.33 -3.23
N PHE A 372 6.06 8.14 -2.51
CA PHE A 372 5.99 7.43 -1.25
C PHE A 372 5.19 6.15 -1.42
N GLU A 373 5.70 5.03 -0.91
CA GLU A 373 5.05 3.72 -0.99
C GLU A 373 4.73 3.16 0.39
N ASN A 374 3.62 2.43 0.50
CA ASN A 374 3.34 1.59 1.65
C ASN A 374 2.41 0.40 1.32
N THR A 375 2.25 -0.51 2.29
CA THR A 375 1.34 -1.66 2.17
C THR A 375 -0.11 -1.22 1.92
N ALA A 376 -0.80 -1.90 0.99
CA ALA A 376 -2.24 -1.70 0.82
C ALA A 376 -3.06 -2.34 1.97
N ALA A 377 -2.45 -3.27 2.70
CA ALA A 377 -3.03 -3.93 3.86
C ALA A 377 -2.91 -3.07 5.12
N MET A 378 -3.50 -1.87 5.13
CA MET A 378 -3.43 -0.95 6.27
C MET A 378 -4.81 -0.45 6.70
N PRO A 379 -5.01 -0.10 7.99
CA PRO A 379 -6.25 0.48 8.46
C PRO A 379 -6.64 1.74 7.70
N HIS A 380 -7.94 1.94 7.45
CA HIS A 380 -8.44 3.08 6.67
C HIS A 380 -8.05 4.42 7.30
N ARG A 381 -8.11 4.52 8.64
CA ARG A 381 -7.73 5.74 9.37
C ARG A 381 -6.26 6.11 9.16
N ILE A 382 -5.36 5.11 9.17
CA ILE A 382 -3.92 5.33 8.93
C ILE A 382 -3.71 5.79 7.48
N ARG A 383 -4.37 5.15 6.53
CA ARG A 383 -4.32 5.55 5.12
C ARG A 383 -4.80 6.98 4.92
N ASP A 384 -5.93 7.35 5.52
CA ASP A 384 -6.50 8.70 5.39
C ASP A 384 -5.60 9.77 6.01
N ASP A 385 -4.97 9.47 7.15
CA ASP A 385 -3.99 10.36 7.77
C ASP A 385 -2.78 10.56 6.83
N ILE A 386 -2.22 9.47 6.29
CA ILE A 386 -1.13 9.55 5.31
C ILE A 386 -1.56 10.40 4.10
N THR A 387 -2.73 10.13 3.52
CA THR A 387 -3.31 10.88 2.41
C THR A 387 -3.48 12.36 2.76
N ARG A 388 -3.96 12.68 3.97
CA ARG A 388 -4.13 14.06 4.45
C ARG A 388 -2.81 14.80 4.54
N PHE A 389 -1.77 14.17 5.09
CA PHE A 389 -0.42 14.77 5.14
C PHE A 389 0.16 14.93 3.73
N MET A 390 0.02 13.92 2.88
CA MET A 390 0.54 13.94 1.51
C MET A 390 -0.21 14.92 0.60
N GLY A 391 -1.47 15.23 0.92
CA GLY A 391 -2.33 16.12 0.13
C GLY A 391 -2.78 15.55 -1.21
N ILE A 392 -2.67 14.23 -1.40
CA ILE A 392 -3.06 13.53 -2.62
C ILE A 392 -3.49 12.10 -2.29
N ASP A 393 -4.43 11.54 -3.05
CA ASP A 393 -4.85 10.15 -2.90
C ASP A 393 -3.81 9.16 -3.41
N PRO A 394 -3.74 7.95 -2.82
CA PRO A 394 -2.85 6.92 -3.32
C PRO A 394 -3.37 6.30 -4.61
N VAL A 395 -2.42 5.76 -5.38
CA VAL A 395 -2.68 4.83 -6.47
C VAL A 395 -2.37 3.42 -5.99
N LEU A 396 -3.33 2.52 -6.13
CA LEU A 396 -3.11 1.09 -5.87
C LEU A 396 -2.39 0.47 -7.08
N ILE A 397 -1.28 -0.22 -6.83
CA ILE A 397 -0.62 -1.05 -7.84
C ILE A 397 -0.33 -2.42 -7.23
N ASP A 398 -0.74 -3.49 -7.92
CA ASP A 398 -0.40 -4.85 -7.57
C ASP A 398 0.68 -5.39 -8.53
N ALA A 399 1.77 -5.94 -7.96
CA ALA A 399 2.82 -6.59 -8.73
C ALA A 399 2.30 -7.73 -9.63
N SER A 400 1.13 -8.30 -9.31
CA SER A 400 0.52 -9.36 -10.11
C SER A 400 0.17 -8.92 -11.52
N TRP A 401 0.10 -7.60 -11.78
CA TRP A 401 -0.15 -7.06 -13.12
C TRP A 401 1.06 -7.16 -14.03
N PHE A 402 2.26 -7.34 -13.46
CA PHE A 402 3.51 -7.33 -14.20
C PHE A 402 4.37 -8.58 -13.97
N SER A 403 4.08 -9.36 -12.93
CA SER A 403 4.88 -10.51 -12.51
C SER A 403 4.03 -11.61 -11.87
N ALA A 404 4.67 -12.72 -11.53
CA ALA A 404 4.07 -13.92 -10.96
C ALA A 404 3.81 -13.86 -9.45
N GLN A 405 3.50 -12.68 -8.90
CA GLN A 405 3.27 -12.50 -7.46
C GLN A 405 2.19 -11.46 -7.18
N HIS A 406 1.28 -11.77 -6.25
CA HIS A 406 0.42 -10.77 -5.61
C HIS A 406 1.21 -9.93 -4.60
N ARG A 407 1.26 -8.62 -4.78
CA ARG A 407 1.86 -7.64 -3.86
C ARG A 407 1.21 -6.27 -4.09
N ALA A 408 -0.01 -6.12 -3.58
CA ALA A 408 -0.74 -4.86 -3.61
C ALA A 408 -0.08 -3.81 -2.71
N ARG A 409 0.20 -2.62 -3.26
CA ARG A 409 0.82 -1.48 -2.59
C ARG A 409 0.14 -0.17 -2.98
N LEU A 410 0.16 0.79 -2.07
CA LEU A 410 -0.34 2.14 -2.27
C LEU A 410 0.83 3.08 -2.53
N PHE A 411 0.70 3.91 -3.55
CA PHE A 411 1.71 4.88 -3.98
C PHE A 411 1.12 6.29 -3.94
N TRP A 412 1.71 7.17 -3.14
CA TRP A 412 1.44 8.60 -3.13
C TRP A 412 2.55 9.32 -3.88
N GLY A 413 2.25 10.34 -4.65
CA GLY A 413 3.29 11.07 -5.35
C GLY A 413 2.77 11.94 -6.47
N ASN A 414 3.70 12.60 -7.14
CA ASN A 414 3.41 13.46 -8.28
C ASN A 414 4.20 13.06 -9.54
N VAL A 415 4.79 11.86 -9.55
CA VAL A 415 5.47 11.32 -10.73
C VAL A 415 4.49 11.29 -11.92
N PRO A 416 4.85 11.84 -13.09
CA PRO A 416 3.97 11.87 -14.26
C PRO A 416 3.44 10.49 -14.63
N GLY A 417 2.13 10.38 -14.81
CA GLY A 417 1.50 9.10 -15.15
C GLY A 417 1.26 8.16 -13.97
N LEU A 418 1.60 8.55 -12.73
CA LEU A 418 1.11 7.86 -11.53
C LEU A 418 -0.42 7.88 -11.56
N GLY A 419 -1.05 6.70 -11.58
CA GLY A 419 -2.51 6.54 -11.74
C GLY A 419 -2.96 6.13 -13.15
N LYS A 420 -2.11 6.26 -14.16
CA LYS A 420 -2.36 5.67 -15.49
C LYS A 420 -1.85 4.23 -15.48
N THR A 421 -2.73 3.29 -15.15
CA THR A 421 -2.40 1.87 -15.16
C THR A 421 -2.50 1.32 -16.59
N MET A 422 -1.38 1.32 -17.31
CA MET A 422 -1.23 0.47 -18.50
C MET A 422 -0.79 -0.91 -18.05
N ILE A 423 -1.71 -1.86 -18.09
CA ILE A 423 -1.44 -3.26 -17.76
C ILE A 423 -0.77 -3.87 -19.01
N PRO A 424 0.39 -4.52 -18.89
CA PRO A 424 0.97 -5.27 -19.99
C PRO A 424 0.00 -6.34 -20.48
N GLU A 425 -0.07 -6.57 -21.80
CA GLU A 425 -0.86 -7.68 -22.35
C GLU A 425 -0.29 -9.05 -21.95
N VAL A 426 0.99 -9.09 -21.55
CA VAL A 426 1.69 -10.31 -21.17
C VAL A 426 1.43 -10.67 -19.71
N ASN A 427 0.79 -11.81 -19.48
CA ASN A 427 0.57 -12.39 -18.16
C ASN A 427 1.72 -13.33 -17.77
N ILE A 428 2.70 -12.83 -17.02
CA ILE A 428 3.83 -13.64 -16.52
C ILE A 428 3.34 -14.61 -15.44
N LYS A 429 3.61 -15.90 -15.63
CA LYS A 429 3.30 -16.97 -14.68
C LYS A 429 4.54 -17.41 -13.92
N LEU A 430 4.34 -18.08 -12.79
CA LEU A 430 5.41 -18.56 -11.91
C LEU A 430 6.36 -19.49 -12.66
N GLN A 431 5.84 -20.33 -13.55
CA GLN A 431 6.64 -21.23 -14.37
C GLN A 431 7.67 -20.49 -15.23
N ASP A 432 7.34 -19.28 -15.69
CA ASP A 432 8.23 -18.43 -16.49
C ASP A 432 9.39 -17.85 -15.66
N CYS A 433 9.25 -17.83 -14.33
CA CYS A 433 10.25 -17.35 -13.39
C CYS A 433 11.12 -18.46 -12.79
N LEU A 434 10.79 -19.74 -13.01
CA LEU A 434 11.59 -20.85 -12.49
C LEU A 434 12.86 -21.03 -13.32
N LEU A 435 13.96 -21.41 -12.66
CA LEU A 435 15.19 -21.67 -13.39
C LEU A 435 15.04 -22.91 -14.31
N PRO A 436 15.55 -22.86 -15.54
CA PRO A 436 15.48 -24.00 -16.44
C PRO A 436 16.32 -25.16 -15.92
N GLY A 437 15.76 -26.38 -16.01
CA GLY A 437 16.42 -27.62 -15.58
C GLY A 437 15.83 -28.22 -14.31
N MET A 438 16.36 -29.38 -13.91
CA MET A 438 15.96 -30.12 -12.70
C MET A 438 14.46 -30.48 -12.59
N ASN A 439 13.72 -30.44 -13.72
CA ASN A 439 12.29 -30.73 -13.80
C ASN A 439 11.47 -30.00 -12.73
N ARG A 440 11.74 -28.70 -12.56
CA ARG A 440 11.00 -27.82 -11.66
C ARG A 440 9.69 -27.38 -12.31
N ARG A 441 8.57 -27.60 -11.62
CA ARG A 441 7.23 -27.26 -12.12
C ARG A 441 6.46 -26.44 -11.09
N ALA A 442 5.93 -25.31 -11.53
CA ALA A 442 5.05 -24.47 -10.74
C ALA A 442 3.73 -25.21 -10.43
N VAL A 443 3.29 -25.13 -9.18
CA VAL A 443 2.00 -25.66 -8.71
C VAL A 443 0.92 -24.57 -8.75
N VAL A 444 1.35 -23.31 -8.82
CA VAL A 444 0.50 -22.12 -8.88
C VAL A 444 0.94 -21.21 -10.02
N GLU A 445 0.02 -20.50 -10.65
CA GLU A 445 0.33 -19.48 -11.66
C GLU A 445 1.00 -18.25 -11.04
N LYS A 446 0.60 -17.85 -9.84
CA LYS A 446 1.19 -16.71 -9.11
C LYS A 446 1.30 -17.03 -7.63
N ILE A 447 2.39 -16.61 -7.00
CA ILE A 447 2.55 -16.71 -5.55
C ILE A 447 1.83 -15.58 -4.83
N ARG A 448 1.49 -15.82 -3.57
CA ARG A 448 1.01 -14.79 -2.64
C ARG A 448 2.11 -13.78 -2.26
N THR A 449 1.72 -12.74 -1.51
CA THR A 449 2.67 -11.71 -1.07
C THR A 449 3.76 -12.29 -0.19
N VAL A 450 4.99 -12.25 -0.70
CA VAL A 450 6.18 -12.57 0.07
C VAL A 450 6.47 -11.47 1.09
N THR A 451 6.58 -11.87 2.35
CA THR A 451 6.87 -11.00 3.50
C THR A 451 8.23 -11.39 4.11
N THR A 452 8.58 -10.77 5.24
CA THR A 452 9.76 -11.15 6.02
C THR A 452 9.62 -12.52 6.70
N ASN A 453 8.41 -13.09 6.75
CA ASN A 453 8.17 -14.41 7.30
C ASN A 453 8.38 -15.49 6.24
N THR A 454 9.19 -16.51 6.53
CA THR A 454 9.47 -17.64 5.63
C THR A 454 8.21 -18.40 5.21
N ASN A 455 7.19 -18.44 6.07
CA ASN A 455 5.91 -19.11 5.77
C ASN A 455 5.13 -18.43 4.65
N SER A 456 5.41 -17.17 4.31
CA SER A 456 4.76 -16.46 3.20
C SER A 456 5.02 -17.07 1.82
N LEU A 457 6.03 -17.95 1.69
CA LEU A 457 6.30 -18.69 0.46
C LEU A 457 5.36 -19.89 0.25
N ARG A 458 4.66 -20.33 1.31
CA ARG A 458 3.71 -21.45 1.26
C ARG A 458 2.35 -20.97 0.72
N GLN A 459 1.64 -21.86 0.04
CA GLN A 459 0.42 -21.56 -0.73
C GLN A 459 -0.79 -22.36 -0.24
N GLY A 460 -1.98 -21.82 -0.51
CA GLY A 460 -3.25 -22.49 -0.23
C GLY A 460 -3.57 -22.65 1.26
N LYS A 461 -4.68 -23.34 1.53
CA LYS A 461 -5.12 -23.74 2.88
C LYS A 461 -4.13 -24.70 3.57
N ASN A 462 -3.47 -25.54 2.78
CA ASN A 462 -2.61 -26.62 3.28
C ASN A 462 -1.13 -26.21 3.43
N MET A 463 -0.81 -24.92 3.25
CA MET A 463 0.56 -24.41 3.35
C MET A 463 1.55 -25.19 2.46
N ALA A 464 1.08 -25.54 1.26
CA ALA A 464 1.80 -26.32 0.28
C ALA A 464 2.92 -25.51 -0.37
N PHE A 465 3.95 -26.19 -0.86
CA PHE A 465 5.01 -25.51 -1.59
C PHE A 465 4.54 -25.08 -3.00
N PRO A 466 4.99 -23.92 -3.50
CA PRO A 466 4.56 -23.38 -4.80
C PRO A 466 5.20 -24.10 -6.00
N VAL A 467 6.21 -24.95 -5.77
CA VAL A 467 6.98 -25.63 -6.80
C VAL A 467 7.12 -27.12 -6.46
N THR A 468 7.21 -27.95 -7.48
CA THR A 468 7.69 -29.33 -7.38
C THR A 468 8.99 -29.48 -8.15
N MET A 469 9.89 -30.33 -7.65
CA MET A 469 11.16 -30.67 -8.29
C MET A 469 11.25 -32.19 -8.35
N ASN A 470 11.31 -32.74 -9.57
CA ASN A 470 11.29 -34.20 -9.80
C ASN A 470 10.07 -34.89 -9.14
N GLY A 471 8.91 -34.21 -9.12
CA GLY A 471 7.68 -34.72 -8.51
C GLY A 471 7.57 -34.54 -6.99
N ASN A 472 8.63 -34.08 -6.31
CA ASN A 472 8.61 -33.80 -4.88
C ASN A 472 8.36 -32.31 -4.61
N ALA A 473 7.70 -31.98 -3.51
CA ALA A 473 7.44 -30.59 -3.13
C ALA A 473 8.77 -29.85 -2.82
N ASP A 474 8.93 -28.63 -3.34
CA ASP A 474 10.12 -27.82 -3.12
C ASP A 474 9.80 -26.32 -3.00
N THR A 475 10.63 -25.59 -2.27
CA THR A 475 10.50 -24.14 -2.12
C THR A 475 10.99 -23.40 -3.35
N LEU A 476 10.59 -22.12 -3.46
CA LEU A 476 11.23 -21.20 -4.39
C LEU A 476 12.67 -20.95 -3.97
N TRP A 477 13.56 -20.98 -4.96
CA TRP A 477 14.94 -20.60 -4.76
C TRP A 477 15.07 -19.07 -4.76
N MET A 478 16.12 -18.54 -4.12
CA MET A 478 16.30 -17.08 -4.01
C MET A 478 16.48 -16.41 -5.36
N THR A 479 17.11 -17.07 -6.31
CA THR A 479 17.27 -16.61 -7.70
C THR A 479 15.93 -16.51 -8.44
N GLU A 480 15.03 -17.46 -8.21
CA GLU A 480 13.67 -17.42 -8.76
C GLU A 480 12.87 -16.30 -8.09
N LEU A 481 13.04 -16.12 -6.77
CA LEU A 481 12.38 -15.05 -6.03
C LEU A 481 12.86 -13.64 -6.47
N GLU A 482 14.17 -13.48 -6.72
CA GLU A 482 14.73 -12.26 -7.31
C GLU A 482 14.10 -11.97 -8.67
N THR A 483 13.96 -12.99 -9.53
CA THR A 483 13.31 -12.91 -10.84
C THR A 483 11.85 -12.47 -10.72
N ILE A 484 11.09 -13.06 -9.78
CA ILE A 484 9.69 -12.70 -9.51
C ILE A 484 9.58 -11.23 -9.08
N PHE A 485 10.48 -10.74 -8.23
CA PHE A 485 10.51 -9.32 -7.86
C PHE A 485 11.02 -8.40 -8.98
N GLY A 486 11.63 -8.97 -10.02
CA GLY A 486 12.19 -8.28 -11.18
C GLY A 486 13.64 -7.81 -11.01
N PHE A 487 14.33 -8.30 -9.99
CA PHE A 487 15.76 -8.08 -9.81
C PHE A 487 16.58 -8.97 -10.75
N PRO A 488 17.81 -8.57 -11.10
CA PRO A 488 18.78 -9.48 -11.68
C PRO A 488 18.99 -10.73 -10.82
N VAL A 489 19.27 -11.86 -11.46
CA VAL A 489 19.61 -13.09 -10.74
C VAL A 489 20.90 -12.89 -9.94
N HIS A 490 20.94 -13.38 -8.71
CA HIS A 490 21.98 -13.17 -7.70
C HIS A 490 22.09 -11.76 -7.12
N TYR A 491 21.08 -10.90 -7.32
CA TYR A 491 21.13 -9.52 -6.82
C TYR A 491 21.33 -9.44 -5.29
N THR A 492 20.67 -10.29 -4.51
CA THR A 492 20.80 -10.30 -3.04
C THR A 492 21.91 -11.21 -2.53
N ASP A 493 22.73 -11.76 -3.42
CA ASP A 493 23.83 -12.68 -3.10
C ASP A 493 25.09 -11.92 -2.64
N ALA A 494 24.96 -11.18 -1.53
CA ALA A 494 26.02 -10.34 -1.00
C ALA A 494 26.57 -10.88 0.33
N GLY A 495 27.87 -11.22 0.33
CA GLY A 495 28.58 -11.72 1.50
C GLY A 495 28.07 -13.09 1.97
N ASN A 496 28.14 -13.35 3.28
CA ASN A 496 27.75 -14.62 3.89
C ASN A 496 26.32 -14.58 4.48
N MET A 497 25.39 -13.90 3.80
CA MET A 497 24.01 -13.80 4.26
C MET A 497 23.28 -15.14 4.14
N SER A 498 22.50 -15.48 5.17
CA SER A 498 21.63 -16.66 5.11
C SER A 498 20.47 -16.45 4.13
N ILE A 499 19.91 -17.56 3.64
CA ILE A 499 18.73 -17.56 2.76
C ILE A 499 17.57 -16.79 3.41
N SER A 500 17.34 -16.97 4.72
CA SER A 500 16.28 -16.27 5.46
C SER A 500 16.49 -14.74 5.44
N LYS A 501 17.72 -14.25 5.62
CA LYS A 501 18.03 -12.82 5.53
C LYS A 501 17.78 -12.28 4.11
N ARG A 502 18.20 -13.01 3.08
CA ARG A 502 17.92 -12.65 1.67
C ARG A 502 16.41 -12.54 1.41
N GLN A 503 15.63 -13.50 1.90
CA GLN A 503 14.17 -13.42 1.83
C GLN A 503 13.62 -12.21 2.59
N GLN A 504 14.12 -11.89 3.78
CA GLN A 504 13.67 -10.71 4.54
C GLN A 504 13.93 -9.41 3.77
N LEU A 505 15.09 -9.28 3.12
CA LEU A 505 15.40 -8.13 2.27
C LEU A 505 14.45 -8.02 1.08
N LEU A 506 14.22 -9.12 0.34
CA LEU A 506 13.26 -9.15 -0.77
C LEU A 506 11.83 -8.86 -0.30
N GLY A 507 11.42 -9.43 0.84
CA GLY A 507 10.10 -9.21 1.43
C GLY A 507 9.81 -7.73 1.74
N LYS A 508 10.84 -6.95 2.09
CA LYS A 508 10.77 -5.50 2.30
C LYS A 508 10.89 -4.69 1.00
N ALA A 509 11.58 -5.20 -0.02
CA ALA A 509 11.86 -4.48 -1.27
C ALA A 509 10.61 -4.14 -2.08
N TRP A 510 10.74 -3.17 -2.99
CA TRP A 510 9.71 -2.91 -3.99
C TRP A 510 9.72 -3.98 -5.09
N SER A 511 8.59 -4.15 -5.77
CA SER A 511 8.59 -4.83 -7.08
C SER A 511 9.25 -3.91 -8.10
N VAL A 512 10.34 -4.39 -8.72
CA VAL A 512 11.07 -3.65 -9.76
C VAL A 512 10.12 -3.30 -10.92
N HIS A 513 9.24 -4.24 -11.30
CA HIS A 513 8.27 -4.04 -12.37
C HIS A 513 7.29 -2.90 -12.09
N ALA A 514 6.72 -2.88 -10.87
CA ALA A 514 5.77 -1.83 -10.47
C ALA A 514 6.44 -0.45 -10.45
N VAL A 515 7.65 -0.35 -9.88
CA VAL A 515 8.38 0.92 -9.81
C VAL A 515 8.86 1.36 -11.19
N LYS A 516 9.27 0.43 -12.07
CA LYS A 516 9.59 0.72 -13.47
C LYS A 516 8.40 1.30 -14.22
N HIS A 517 7.20 0.76 -14.01
CA HIS A 517 5.95 1.30 -14.58
C HIS A 517 5.69 2.74 -14.14
N ILE A 518 5.93 3.07 -12.88
CA ILE A 518 5.74 4.43 -12.34
C ILE A 518 6.79 5.39 -12.89
N LEU A 519 8.08 5.02 -12.86
CA LEU A 519 9.19 5.93 -13.17
C LEU A 519 9.49 6.07 -14.67
N GLN A 520 8.90 5.25 -15.55
CA GLN A 520 9.20 5.28 -16.99
C GLN A 520 8.93 6.65 -17.65
N SER A 521 7.95 7.40 -17.15
CA SER A 521 7.60 8.72 -17.68
C SER A 521 8.71 9.76 -17.48
N LEU A 522 9.60 9.54 -16.50
CA LEU A 522 10.73 10.44 -16.22
C LEU A 522 11.72 10.52 -17.40
N LYS A 523 11.74 9.53 -18.31
CA LYS A 523 12.52 9.57 -19.56
C LYS A 523 12.17 10.76 -20.45
N LEU A 524 10.95 11.28 -20.34
CA LEU A 524 10.51 12.47 -21.07
C LEU A 524 11.18 13.74 -20.56
N TYR A 525 11.63 13.76 -19.30
CA TYR A 525 12.09 14.97 -18.61
C TYR A 525 13.60 14.99 -18.31
N PHE A 526 14.25 13.81 -18.23
CA PHE A 526 15.67 13.69 -17.87
C PHE A 526 16.51 13.04 -18.97
N GLU A 527 17.83 13.28 -18.92
CA GLU A 527 18.80 12.67 -19.83
C GLU A 527 18.72 11.14 -19.74
N CYS A 528 18.77 10.48 -20.89
CA CYS A 528 18.89 9.04 -20.98
C CYS A 528 20.22 8.70 -21.63
N GLU A 529 20.87 7.65 -21.14
CA GLU A 529 22.02 7.04 -21.80
C GLU A 529 21.53 6.25 -23.02
N LEU A 530 22.27 6.32 -24.13
CA LEU A 530 22.03 5.47 -25.29
C LEU A 530 22.39 4.04 -24.87
N MET A 531 21.38 3.18 -24.73
CA MET A 531 21.55 1.75 -24.46
C MET A 531 22.08 1.00 -25.68
#